data_AF-A0A0R3Q8P1-F1
#
_entry.id   AF-A0A0R3Q8P1-F1
#
_cell.length_a   1.000
_cell.length_b   1.000
_cell.length_c   1.000
_cell.angle_alpha   90.00
_cell.angle_beta   90.00
_cell.angle_gamma   90.00
#
_symmetry.space_group_name_H-M   'P 1'
#
loop_
_entity.id
_entity.type
_entity.pdbx_description
1 polymer ?
#
loop_
_entity_poly.entity_id
_entity_poly.type
_entity_poly.pdbx_seq_one_letter_code
_entity_poly.pdbx_strand_id
1 'polypeptide(L)'
;LCLCQNNGSCSSVDGSCKCPSGFSGPLCLEECEEVRGKHGPDCIHDCKCQNGAYCNKKDGSCMCTAGFSGRFCENKCKKGYYGIDCASNCFCYNGNECDPVTGNCHCVGFTGKHCEEPCPEGTFGKKVSFTRITKAATISICVNEARCHPISGKCICLEGFHGERCDHKTQLLFEITVCPFDRFGPNCENECACNPNNTKLCHPIIGSCNCRAGYTGAGCNSPCPTSYYGENCKKKCECNLNTGSQCNPVTGKCICAAGYQGIRCDEKCPEGLFGMDCKSKCNCKNGASCDHRFGTCKCTAGMLHTQSSSTTSWRGPQCNLPCWGGHGNTECRVCSCKNGA
;
A
#
# COMPACT_ATOMS: atom_id res chain seq x y z
N LEU A 1 60.55 -57.87 -36.73
CA LEU A 1 60.78 -56.55 -36.13
C LEU A 1 59.40 -55.93 -35.88
N CYS A 2 59.04 -55.59 -34.64
CA CYS A 2 57.75 -54.98 -34.35
C CYS A 2 57.80 -53.48 -34.71
N LEU A 3 56.88 -53.04 -35.56
CA LEU A 3 56.83 -51.67 -36.07
C LEU A 3 55.68 -50.86 -35.45
N CYS A 4 55.02 -51.38 -34.42
CA CYS A 4 53.90 -50.73 -33.74
C CYS A 4 54.30 -49.35 -33.23
N GLN A 5 53.46 -48.36 -33.50
CA GLN A 5 53.66 -46.97 -33.07
C GLN A 5 52.76 -46.64 -31.88
N ASN A 6 52.89 -45.42 -31.35
CA ASN A 6 52.06 -44.89 -30.26
C ASN A 6 51.96 -45.80 -29.02
N ASN A 7 53.04 -46.54 -28.72
CA ASN A 7 53.13 -47.48 -27.59
C ASN A 7 52.20 -48.72 -27.71
N GLY A 8 51.87 -49.12 -28.94
CA GLY A 8 51.13 -50.35 -29.23
C GLY A 8 51.90 -51.62 -28.84
N SER A 9 51.18 -52.59 -28.29
CA SER A 9 51.77 -53.88 -27.89
C SER A 9 51.83 -54.83 -29.07
N CYS A 10 52.99 -55.45 -29.30
CA CYS A 10 53.20 -56.32 -30.45
C CYS A 10 53.08 -57.80 -30.07
N SER A 11 52.34 -58.57 -30.87
CA SER A 11 52.23 -60.02 -30.76
C SER A 11 53.54 -60.70 -31.16
N SER A 12 54.06 -61.58 -30.29
CA SER A 12 55.28 -62.35 -30.57
C SER A 12 55.06 -63.50 -31.56
N VAL A 13 53.81 -63.81 -31.92
CA VAL A 13 53.45 -64.94 -32.79
C VAL A 13 53.39 -64.53 -34.26
N ASP A 14 52.72 -63.42 -34.56
CA ASP A 14 52.42 -62.98 -35.93
C ASP A 14 52.86 -61.54 -36.22
N GLY A 15 53.38 -60.82 -35.21
CA GLY A 15 53.82 -59.43 -35.35
C GLY A 15 52.70 -58.40 -35.42
N SER A 16 51.44 -58.80 -35.16
CA SER A 16 50.29 -57.89 -35.14
C SER A 16 50.37 -56.89 -33.97
N CYS A 17 49.84 -55.69 -34.17
CA CYS A 17 49.81 -54.64 -33.15
C CYS A 17 48.45 -54.58 -32.45
N LYS A 18 48.46 -54.51 -31.12
CA LYS A 18 47.31 -54.11 -30.29
C LYS A 18 47.46 -52.66 -29.89
N CYS A 19 46.51 -51.83 -30.29
CA CYS A 19 46.62 -50.39 -30.16
C CYS A 19 46.07 -49.89 -28.81
N PRO A 20 46.73 -48.89 -28.20
CA PRO A 20 46.20 -48.27 -27.00
C PRO A 20 45.00 -47.38 -27.33
N SER A 21 44.26 -46.98 -26.29
CA SER A 21 43.06 -46.18 -26.42
C SER A 21 43.25 -44.91 -27.26
N GLY A 22 42.39 -44.74 -28.28
CA GLY A 22 42.42 -43.59 -29.19
C GLY A 22 43.10 -43.85 -30.52
N PHE A 23 43.69 -45.04 -30.71
CA PHE A 23 44.38 -45.43 -31.94
C PHE A 23 43.89 -46.77 -32.49
N SER A 24 44.00 -46.94 -33.80
CA SER A 24 43.69 -48.15 -34.56
C SER A 24 44.60 -48.29 -35.78
N GLY A 25 44.27 -49.22 -36.66
CA GLY A 25 45.05 -49.55 -37.83
C GLY A 25 46.19 -50.54 -37.53
N PRO A 26 46.81 -51.12 -38.57
CA PRO A 26 47.76 -52.21 -38.44
C PRO A 26 49.05 -51.85 -37.69
N LEU A 27 49.39 -50.55 -37.60
CA LEU A 27 50.58 -50.03 -36.92
C LEU A 27 50.24 -49.06 -35.78
N CYS A 28 48.98 -48.92 -35.40
CA CYS A 28 48.51 -47.96 -34.38
C CYS A 28 48.79 -46.49 -34.72
N LEU A 29 48.72 -46.14 -36.00
CA LEU A 29 48.93 -44.78 -36.50
C LEU A 29 47.62 -44.02 -36.78
N GLU A 30 46.51 -44.74 -36.98
CA GLU A 30 45.22 -44.14 -37.28
C GLU A 30 44.53 -43.72 -35.98
N GLU A 31 44.06 -42.49 -35.88
CA GLU A 31 43.30 -42.04 -34.71
C GLU A 31 41.83 -42.45 -34.84
N CYS A 32 41.15 -42.77 -33.72
CA CYS A 32 39.72 -43.14 -33.77
C CYS A 32 38.80 -42.04 -34.33
N GLU A 33 39.29 -40.80 -34.47
CA GLU A 33 38.53 -39.71 -35.12
C GLU A 33 38.25 -39.99 -36.60
N GLU A 34 39.10 -40.78 -37.28
CA GLU A 34 38.90 -41.17 -38.68
C GLU A 34 37.83 -42.28 -38.82
N VAL A 35 37.63 -43.06 -37.77
CA VAL A 35 36.56 -44.07 -37.65
C VAL A 35 35.36 -43.44 -36.93
N ARG A 36 34.55 -42.68 -37.69
CA ARG A 36 33.42 -41.89 -37.14
C ARG A 36 32.62 -42.67 -36.09
N GLY A 37 32.60 -42.13 -34.87
CA GLY A 37 31.76 -42.61 -33.79
C GLY A 37 32.32 -43.82 -33.04
N LYS A 38 33.65 -44.03 -33.01
CA LYS A 38 34.27 -45.08 -32.19
C LYS A 38 35.34 -44.58 -31.22
N HIS A 39 35.63 -45.37 -30.19
CA HIS A 39 36.58 -45.04 -29.12
C HIS A 39 37.25 -46.29 -28.51
N GLY A 40 38.22 -46.06 -27.62
CA GLY A 40 38.90 -47.12 -26.87
C GLY A 40 40.08 -47.75 -27.64
N PRO A 41 40.64 -48.86 -27.13
CA PRO A 41 41.72 -49.58 -27.80
C PRO A 41 41.22 -50.18 -29.10
N ASP A 42 42.06 -50.11 -30.14
CA ASP A 42 41.74 -50.56 -31.51
C ASP A 42 40.46 -49.93 -32.11
N CYS A 43 39.94 -48.85 -31.51
CA CYS A 43 38.70 -48.16 -31.89
C CYS A 43 37.50 -49.09 -32.12
N ILE A 44 37.34 -50.13 -31.29
CA ILE A 44 36.28 -51.13 -31.48
C ILE A 44 34.94 -50.76 -30.82
N HIS A 45 34.94 -49.83 -29.87
CA HIS A 45 33.75 -49.47 -29.10
C HIS A 45 32.99 -48.32 -29.75
N ASP A 46 31.67 -48.44 -29.90
CA ASP A 46 30.83 -47.39 -30.48
C ASP A 46 30.52 -46.29 -29.45
N CYS A 47 30.68 -45.04 -29.88
CA CYS A 47 30.28 -43.86 -29.12
C CYS A 47 28.76 -43.75 -29.04
N LYS A 48 28.25 -43.59 -27.81
CA LYS A 48 26.82 -43.48 -27.53
C LYS A 48 26.31 -42.04 -27.42
N CYS A 49 27.18 -41.06 -27.68
CA CYS A 49 26.87 -39.64 -27.57
C CYS A 49 25.75 -39.23 -28.52
N GLN A 50 24.78 -38.45 -28.03
CA GLN A 50 23.61 -37.99 -28.78
C GLN A 50 23.71 -36.49 -29.08
N ASN A 51 22.77 -35.98 -29.89
CA ASN A 51 22.58 -34.54 -30.14
C ASN A 51 23.83 -33.78 -30.64
N GLY A 52 24.67 -34.46 -31.45
CA GLY A 52 25.87 -33.88 -32.03
C GLY A 52 27.02 -33.66 -31.05
N ALA A 53 26.96 -34.29 -29.87
CA ALA A 53 28.01 -34.23 -28.86
C ALA A 53 29.33 -34.84 -29.37
N TYR A 54 30.45 -34.26 -28.93
CA TYR A 54 31.78 -34.75 -29.26
C TYR A 54 32.12 -35.96 -28.38
N CYS A 55 32.60 -37.04 -29.00
CA CYS A 55 33.01 -38.25 -28.29
C CYS A 55 34.53 -38.28 -28.15
N ASN A 56 35.01 -38.45 -26.92
CA ASN A 56 36.42 -38.62 -26.64
C ASN A 56 36.93 -39.96 -27.17
N LYS A 57 37.88 -39.91 -28.11
CA LYS A 57 38.48 -41.09 -28.75
C LYS A 57 39.12 -42.10 -27.79
N LYS A 58 39.55 -41.68 -26.60
CA LYS A 58 40.25 -42.56 -25.65
C LYS A 58 39.30 -43.38 -24.77
N ASP A 59 38.30 -42.73 -24.18
CA ASP A 59 37.45 -43.35 -23.15
C ASP A 59 35.96 -43.37 -23.51
N GLY A 60 35.56 -42.70 -24.59
CA GLY A 60 34.16 -42.62 -25.03
C GLY A 60 33.31 -41.63 -24.23
N SER A 61 33.92 -40.77 -23.42
CA SER A 61 33.19 -39.70 -22.72
C SER A 61 32.61 -38.68 -23.72
N CYS A 62 31.42 -38.16 -23.42
CA CYS A 62 30.71 -37.24 -24.29
C CYS A 62 30.84 -35.80 -23.78
N MET A 63 31.25 -34.89 -24.65
CA MET A 63 31.17 -33.44 -24.42
C MET A 63 29.92 -32.91 -25.11
N CYS A 64 28.95 -32.46 -24.33
CA CYS A 64 27.64 -32.08 -24.85
C CYS A 64 27.68 -30.77 -25.63
N THR A 65 26.83 -30.70 -26.65
CA THR A 65 26.50 -29.44 -27.31
C THR A 65 25.59 -28.59 -26.42
N ALA A 66 25.58 -27.28 -26.65
CA ALA A 66 24.74 -26.38 -25.87
C ALA A 66 23.24 -26.75 -25.99
N GLY A 67 22.53 -26.75 -24.87
CA GLY A 67 21.13 -27.17 -24.79
C GLY A 67 20.93 -28.61 -24.30
N PHE A 68 22.01 -29.36 -24.09
CA PHE A 68 21.98 -30.75 -23.65
C PHE A 68 22.92 -31.03 -22.49
N SER A 69 22.59 -32.08 -21.72
CA SER A 69 23.34 -32.57 -20.55
C SER A 69 23.13 -34.08 -20.39
N GLY A 70 23.85 -34.69 -19.44
CA GLY A 70 23.80 -36.13 -19.17
C GLY A 70 25.03 -36.86 -19.70
N ARG A 71 25.15 -38.14 -19.34
CA ARG A 71 26.36 -38.92 -19.65
C ARG A 71 26.56 -39.12 -21.16
N PHE A 72 25.46 -39.19 -21.91
CA PHE A 72 25.45 -39.36 -23.35
C PHE A 72 24.77 -38.17 -24.05
N CYS A 73 24.61 -37.04 -23.35
CA CYS A 73 23.95 -35.84 -23.84
C CYS A 73 22.49 -36.06 -24.26
N GLU A 74 21.82 -36.99 -23.57
CA GLU A 74 20.44 -37.41 -23.82
C GLU A 74 19.39 -36.45 -23.27
N ASN A 75 19.76 -35.62 -22.29
CA ASN A 75 18.82 -34.74 -21.59
C ASN A 75 18.86 -33.33 -22.16
N LYS A 76 17.72 -32.82 -22.62
CA LYS A 76 17.56 -31.38 -22.89
C LYS A 76 17.62 -30.58 -21.59
N CYS A 77 18.10 -29.35 -21.66
CA CYS A 77 18.12 -28.48 -20.49
C CYS A 77 16.72 -28.31 -19.88
N LYS A 78 16.67 -28.45 -18.55
CA LYS A 78 15.46 -28.17 -17.78
C LYS A 78 15.15 -26.67 -17.87
N LYS A 79 13.87 -26.30 -17.76
CA LYS A 79 13.44 -24.90 -17.64
C LYS A 79 14.29 -24.15 -16.61
N GLY A 80 14.81 -22.99 -17.01
CA GLY A 80 15.68 -22.16 -16.18
C GLY A 80 17.18 -22.40 -16.38
N TYR A 81 17.59 -23.34 -17.25
CA TYR A 81 19.00 -23.64 -17.52
C TYR A 81 19.31 -23.65 -19.02
N TYR A 82 20.53 -23.29 -19.39
CA TYR A 82 20.99 -23.26 -20.77
C TYR A 82 22.50 -23.52 -20.91
N GLY A 83 22.95 -23.66 -22.15
CA GLY A 83 24.37 -23.79 -22.51
C GLY A 83 24.85 -25.23 -22.48
N ILE A 84 26.18 -25.40 -22.55
CA ILE A 84 26.83 -26.72 -22.49
C ILE A 84 26.61 -27.31 -21.10
N ASP A 85 26.20 -28.58 -21.07
CA ASP A 85 25.84 -29.32 -19.85
C ASP A 85 24.78 -28.63 -18.99
N CYS A 86 24.03 -27.69 -19.58
CA CYS A 86 23.04 -26.87 -18.88
C CYS A 86 23.62 -26.16 -17.65
N ALA A 87 24.91 -25.83 -17.66
CA ALA A 87 25.62 -25.30 -16.52
C ALA A 87 25.23 -23.85 -16.16
N SER A 88 24.59 -23.12 -17.09
CA SER A 88 24.24 -21.72 -16.91
C SER A 88 22.76 -21.55 -16.55
N ASN A 89 22.47 -20.64 -15.62
CA ASN A 89 21.10 -20.29 -15.22
C ASN A 89 20.52 -19.21 -16.13
N CYS A 90 19.24 -19.35 -16.46
CA CYS A 90 18.47 -18.32 -17.16
C CYS A 90 17.92 -17.29 -16.19
N PHE A 91 18.14 -16.02 -16.49
CA PHE A 91 17.64 -14.90 -15.72
C PHE A 91 16.55 -14.19 -16.53
N CYS A 92 15.38 -14.83 -16.67
CA CYS A 92 14.22 -14.22 -17.34
C CYS A 92 13.16 -13.90 -16.28
N TYR A 93 12.68 -12.67 -16.27
CA TYR A 93 11.68 -12.18 -15.32
C TYR A 93 10.26 -12.48 -15.80
N ASN A 94 9.30 -12.28 -14.89
CA ASN A 94 7.86 -12.36 -15.18
C ASN A 94 7.39 -13.71 -15.74
N GLY A 95 8.07 -14.80 -15.36
CA GLY A 95 7.73 -16.17 -15.77
C GLY A 95 8.07 -16.51 -17.22
N ASN A 96 8.88 -15.69 -17.89
CA ASN A 96 9.32 -15.94 -19.27
C ASN A 96 10.40 -17.04 -19.32
N GLU A 97 10.41 -17.79 -20.42
CA GLU A 97 11.35 -18.89 -20.64
C GLU A 97 12.55 -18.44 -21.48
N CYS A 98 13.68 -19.10 -21.30
CA CYS A 98 14.88 -18.87 -22.11
C CYS A 98 15.07 -19.97 -23.16
N ASP A 99 15.77 -19.63 -24.22
CA ASP A 99 16.30 -20.59 -25.17
C ASP A 99 17.37 -21.47 -24.50
N PRO A 100 17.26 -22.82 -24.57
CA PRO A 100 18.18 -23.72 -23.85
C PRO A 100 19.59 -23.75 -24.45
N VAL A 101 19.80 -23.28 -25.69
CA VAL A 101 21.11 -23.25 -26.34
C VAL A 101 21.83 -21.95 -26.01
N THR A 102 21.15 -20.82 -26.17
CA THR A 102 21.73 -19.47 -26.11
C THR A 102 21.50 -18.73 -24.79
N GLY A 103 20.47 -19.12 -24.03
CA GLY A 103 20.06 -18.45 -22.80
C GLY A 103 19.24 -17.18 -23.00
N ASN A 104 18.97 -16.80 -24.25
CA ASN A 104 18.19 -15.60 -24.56
C ASN A 104 16.73 -15.77 -24.13
N CYS A 105 16.17 -14.75 -23.50
CA CYS A 105 14.79 -14.78 -23.02
C CYS A 105 13.77 -14.64 -24.16
N HIS A 106 12.73 -15.47 -24.11
CA HIS A 106 11.56 -15.40 -24.97
C HIS A 106 10.48 -14.57 -24.28
N CYS A 107 10.53 -13.25 -24.43
CA CYS A 107 9.58 -12.36 -23.78
C CYS A 107 8.19 -12.39 -24.44
N VAL A 108 7.16 -12.63 -23.63
CA VAL A 108 5.74 -12.57 -24.00
C VAL A 108 5.05 -11.58 -23.08
N GLY A 109 4.54 -10.48 -23.63
CA GLY A 109 3.90 -9.40 -22.85
C GLY A 109 4.87 -8.47 -22.11
N PHE A 110 6.18 -8.72 -22.27
CA PHE A 110 7.28 -7.95 -21.71
C PHE A 110 8.35 -7.69 -22.78
N THR A 111 9.20 -6.70 -22.55
CA THR A 111 10.37 -6.31 -23.35
C THR A 111 11.61 -6.20 -22.45
N GLY A 112 12.76 -5.92 -23.05
CA GLY A 112 14.06 -5.94 -22.38
C GLY A 112 14.81 -7.25 -22.59
N LYS A 113 16.08 -7.29 -22.18
CA LYS A 113 16.97 -8.45 -22.40
C LYS A 113 16.54 -9.65 -21.53
N HIS A 114 15.95 -9.36 -20.39
CA HIS A 114 15.52 -10.30 -19.37
C HIS A 114 14.00 -10.28 -19.16
N CYS A 115 13.23 -9.63 -20.05
CA CYS A 115 11.78 -9.45 -19.93
C CYS A 115 11.36 -8.67 -18.69
N GLU A 116 12.18 -7.70 -18.28
CA GLU A 116 12.03 -6.89 -17.08
C GLU A 116 11.01 -5.75 -17.23
N GLU A 117 10.75 -5.30 -18.46
CA GLU A 117 9.86 -4.16 -18.74
C GLU A 117 8.52 -4.64 -19.33
N PRO A 118 7.37 -4.10 -18.92
CA PRO A 118 6.10 -4.38 -19.60
C PRO A 118 6.11 -3.81 -21.03
N CYS A 119 5.37 -4.45 -21.94
CA CYS A 119 5.18 -3.89 -23.28
C CYS A 119 4.51 -2.50 -23.24
N PRO A 120 4.87 -1.58 -24.16
CA PRO A 120 4.18 -0.28 -24.29
C PRO A 120 2.68 -0.44 -24.51
N GLU A 121 1.90 0.57 -24.10
CA GLU A 121 0.44 0.57 -24.25
C GLU A 121 0.03 0.25 -25.70
N GLY A 122 -0.90 -0.70 -25.83
CA GLY A 122 -1.43 -1.15 -27.13
C GLY A 122 -0.59 -2.20 -27.87
N THR A 123 0.44 -2.79 -27.25
CA THR A 123 1.28 -3.84 -27.88
C THR A 123 1.27 -5.17 -27.11
N PHE A 124 1.36 -6.30 -27.83
CA PHE A 124 1.43 -7.66 -27.24
C PHE A 124 2.14 -8.64 -28.21
N GLY A 125 2.62 -9.78 -27.69
CA GLY A 125 3.11 -10.91 -28.51
C GLY A 125 4.63 -11.14 -28.53
N LYS A 126 5.07 -12.12 -29.35
CA LYS A 126 6.44 -12.65 -29.42
C LYS A 126 7.21 -11.94 -30.55
N LYS A 127 8.23 -11.15 -30.19
CA LYS A 127 9.05 -10.25 -31.03
C LYS A 127 8.36 -8.92 -31.39
N VAL A 128 8.50 -7.94 -30.49
CA VAL A 128 8.38 -6.53 -30.84
C VAL A 128 9.57 -6.16 -31.73
N SER A 129 9.49 -6.50 -33.02
CA SER A 129 10.45 -5.98 -34.00
C SER A 129 10.00 -4.58 -34.38
N PHE A 130 10.67 -3.59 -33.80
CA PHE A 130 10.61 -2.19 -34.19
C PHE A 130 11.01 -2.04 -35.66
N THR A 131 10.10 -2.26 -36.62
CA THR A 131 10.24 -1.70 -37.97
C THR A 131 8.96 -1.84 -38.76
N ARG A 132 8.30 -0.69 -38.97
CA ARG A 132 7.26 -0.43 -39.97
C ARG A 132 5.99 -1.25 -39.86
N ILE A 133 4.92 -0.51 -39.59
CA ILE A 133 3.52 -0.80 -39.88
C ILE A 133 3.41 -1.34 -41.32
N THR A 134 3.47 -2.66 -41.49
CA THR A 134 2.99 -3.34 -42.69
C THR A 134 1.89 -4.30 -42.25
N LYS A 135 0.71 -4.07 -42.85
CA LYS A 135 -0.52 -4.85 -42.74
C LYS A 135 -0.28 -6.37 -42.73
N ALA A 136 -0.07 -6.99 -41.58
CA ALA A 136 -0.11 -8.46 -41.44
C ALA A 136 -0.24 -9.01 -40.01
N ALA A 137 -0.58 -8.20 -39.01
CA ALA A 137 -1.00 -8.69 -37.70
C ALA A 137 -2.00 -7.69 -37.13
N THR A 138 -3.25 -8.10 -37.00
CA THR A 138 -4.37 -7.29 -36.52
C THR A 138 -4.10 -6.89 -35.07
N ILE A 139 -3.46 -5.74 -34.85
CA ILE A 139 -3.35 -5.10 -33.54
C ILE A 139 -4.78 -4.77 -33.11
N SER A 140 -5.28 -5.45 -32.08
CA SER A 140 -6.50 -5.04 -31.38
C SER A 140 -6.20 -3.71 -30.67
N ILE A 141 -6.46 -2.60 -31.35
CA ILE A 141 -6.33 -1.27 -30.75
C ILE A 141 -7.44 -1.14 -29.69
N CYS A 142 -7.06 -1.35 -28.43
CA CYS A 142 -7.84 -1.01 -27.24
C CYS A 142 -8.20 0.49 -27.29
N VAL A 143 -9.48 0.86 -27.16
CA VAL A 143 -9.93 2.27 -27.07
C VAL A 143 -10.50 2.58 -25.68
N ASN A 144 -10.80 3.84 -25.39
CA ASN A 144 -11.38 4.29 -24.10
C ASN A 144 -10.50 3.93 -22.88
N GLU A 145 -9.18 4.16 -22.99
CA GLU A 145 -8.19 3.90 -21.92
C GLU A 145 -8.16 2.43 -21.44
N ALA A 146 -8.77 1.52 -22.19
CA ALA A 146 -8.70 0.09 -21.94
C ALA A 146 -7.28 -0.43 -22.15
N ARG A 147 -6.84 -1.34 -21.29
CA ARG A 147 -5.53 -1.99 -21.39
C ARG A 147 -5.66 -3.33 -22.10
N CYS A 148 -4.66 -3.72 -22.88
CA CYS A 148 -4.67 -5.00 -23.56
C CYS A 148 -4.09 -6.09 -22.64
N HIS A 149 -4.68 -7.29 -22.63
CA HIS A 149 -4.24 -8.41 -21.81
C HIS A 149 -2.87 -8.91 -22.32
N PRO A 150 -1.84 -9.01 -21.47
CA PRO A 150 -0.44 -9.16 -21.88
C PRO A 150 -0.12 -10.47 -22.61
N ILE A 151 -0.96 -11.50 -22.45
CA ILE A 151 -0.76 -12.82 -23.05
C ILE A 151 -1.71 -13.06 -24.24
N SER A 152 -2.95 -12.58 -24.16
CA SER A 152 -4.00 -12.93 -25.13
C SER A 152 -4.26 -11.82 -26.16
N GLY A 153 -3.78 -10.59 -25.92
CA GLY A 153 -4.06 -9.45 -26.78
C GLY A 153 -5.51 -8.94 -26.73
N LYS A 154 -6.37 -9.54 -25.90
CA LYS A 154 -7.76 -9.10 -25.71
C LYS A 154 -7.81 -7.80 -24.91
N CYS A 155 -8.68 -6.88 -25.29
CA CYS A 155 -8.90 -5.66 -24.52
C CYS A 155 -9.57 -5.97 -23.17
N ILE A 156 -9.00 -5.47 -22.08
CA ILE A 156 -9.60 -5.46 -20.74
C ILE A 156 -10.28 -4.11 -20.58
N CYS A 157 -11.61 -4.10 -20.71
CA CYS A 157 -12.39 -2.89 -20.71
C CYS A 157 -12.54 -2.30 -19.31
N LEU A 158 -12.52 -0.96 -19.24
CA LEU A 158 -12.92 -0.24 -18.04
C LEU A 158 -14.42 -0.41 -17.78
N GLU A 159 -14.82 -0.24 -16.53
CA GLU A 159 -16.22 -0.36 -16.11
C GLU A 159 -17.13 0.52 -16.99
N GLY A 160 -18.20 -0.07 -17.52
CA GLY A 160 -19.10 0.62 -18.45
C GLY A 160 -18.77 0.44 -19.94
N PHE A 161 -17.74 -0.34 -20.29
CA PHE A 161 -17.36 -0.64 -21.67
C PHE A 161 -17.22 -2.15 -21.91
N HIS A 162 -17.52 -2.58 -23.13
CA HIS A 162 -17.41 -3.97 -23.58
C HIS A 162 -17.10 -4.04 -25.09
N GLY A 163 -16.99 -5.26 -25.62
CA GLY A 163 -16.61 -5.51 -27.01
C GLY A 163 -15.12 -5.82 -27.18
N GLU A 164 -14.74 -6.29 -28.37
CA GLU A 164 -13.36 -6.73 -28.66
C GLU A 164 -12.34 -5.59 -28.60
N ARG A 165 -12.78 -4.34 -28.73
CA ARG A 165 -11.95 -3.13 -28.63
C ARG A 165 -12.30 -2.21 -27.47
N CYS A 166 -13.30 -2.56 -26.65
CA CYS A 166 -13.88 -1.69 -25.61
C CYS A 166 -14.52 -0.40 -26.17
N ASP A 167 -14.96 -0.45 -27.42
CA ASP A 167 -15.64 0.62 -28.15
C ASP A 167 -17.14 0.67 -27.88
N HIS A 168 -17.72 -0.42 -27.35
CA HIS A 168 -19.12 -0.43 -26.97
C HIS A 168 -19.26 0.03 -25.52
N LYS A 169 -19.90 1.18 -25.32
CA LYS A 169 -20.38 1.57 -24.00
C LYS A 169 -21.52 0.62 -23.65
N THR A 170 -21.46 -0.06 -22.50
CA THR A 170 -22.70 -0.62 -21.95
C THR A 170 -23.60 0.59 -21.78
N GLN A 171 -24.63 0.71 -22.62
CA GLN A 171 -25.77 1.54 -22.24
C GLN A 171 -26.07 1.14 -20.81
N LEU A 172 -26.09 2.12 -19.91
CA LEU A 172 -26.62 1.97 -18.57
C LEU A 172 -28.10 1.59 -18.70
N LEU A 173 -28.35 0.35 -19.10
CA LEU A 173 -29.51 -0.45 -18.75
C LEU A 173 -29.18 -1.24 -17.46
N PHE A 174 -28.33 -0.65 -16.63
CA PHE A 174 -28.37 -0.87 -15.20
C PHE A 174 -29.29 0.21 -14.63
N GLU A 175 -30.60 0.04 -14.83
CA GLU A 175 -31.43 0.19 -13.64
C GLU A 175 -30.83 -0.81 -12.66
N ILE A 176 -29.97 -0.32 -11.77
CA ILE A 176 -29.83 -0.92 -10.45
C ILE A 176 -31.29 -1.19 -10.06
N THR A 177 -31.66 -2.42 -9.73
CA THR A 177 -32.83 -2.64 -8.89
C THR A 177 -32.48 -1.94 -7.57
N VAL A 178 -32.62 -0.61 -7.55
CA VAL A 178 -32.42 0.20 -6.36
C VAL A 178 -33.53 -0.26 -5.49
N CYS A 179 -33.19 -1.08 -4.50
CA CYS A 179 -34.17 -1.43 -3.50
C CYS A 179 -34.79 -0.14 -2.98
N PRO A 180 -36.11 -0.12 -2.74
CA PRO A 180 -36.74 0.97 -2.01
C PRO A 180 -35.89 1.32 -0.77
N PHE A 181 -35.93 2.59 -0.34
CA PHE A 181 -35.00 3.16 0.66
C PHE A 181 -34.85 2.34 1.95
N ASP A 182 -35.84 1.51 2.27
CA ASP A 182 -35.99 0.66 3.44
C ASP A 182 -35.74 -0.84 3.16
N ARG A 183 -35.26 -1.26 1.99
CA ARG A 183 -35.06 -2.68 1.64
C ARG A 183 -33.67 -3.02 1.10
N PHE A 184 -33.30 -4.29 1.21
CA PHE A 184 -32.00 -4.80 0.77
C PHE A 184 -32.01 -6.29 0.37
N GLY A 185 -30.91 -6.72 -0.25
CA GLY A 185 -30.65 -8.11 -0.64
C GLY A 185 -31.12 -8.44 -2.06
N PRO A 186 -30.97 -9.71 -2.51
CA PRO A 186 -31.47 -10.13 -3.81
C PRO A 186 -32.98 -9.86 -3.89
N ASN A 187 -33.43 -9.24 -4.98
CA ASN A 187 -34.83 -8.86 -5.21
C ASN A 187 -35.48 -7.93 -4.15
N CYS A 188 -34.70 -7.33 -3.25
CA CYS A 188 -35.20 -6.39 -2.22
C CYS A 188 -36.21 -6.99 -1.23
N GLU A 189 -36.08 -8.29 -0.95
CA GLU A 189 -37.00 -9.03 -0.07
C GLU A 189 -36.83 -8.70 1.42
N ASN A 190 -35.70 -8.12 1.82
CA ASN A 190 -35.40 -7.86 3.24
C ASN A 190 -35.63 -6.39 3.60
N GLU A 191 -36.20 -6.14 4.78
CA GLU A 191 -36.38 -4.79 5.33
C GLU A 191 -35.18 -4.37 6.20
N CYS A 192 -34.75 -3.13 6.05
CA CYS A 192 -33.69 -2.57 6.85
C CYS A 192 -34.18 -2.22 8.26
N ALA A 193 -33.48 -2.68 9.30
CA ALA A 193 -33.72 -2.30 10.70
C ALA A 193 -33.15 -0.90 11.04
N CYS A 194 -33.33 0.06 10.13
CA CYS A 194 -32.83 1.43 10.24
C CYS A 194 -33.91 2.39 10.76
N ASN A 195 -33.52 3.39 11.55
CA ASN A 195 -34.42 4.48 11.91
C ASN A 195 -34.64 5.43 10.72
N PRO A 196 -35.87 5.55 10.18
CA PRO A 196 -36.10 6.30 8.94
C PRO A 196 -35.79 7.80 9.06
N ASN A 197 -35.88 8.37 10.26
CA ASN A 197 -35.62 9.80 10.49
C ASN A 197 -34.14 10.12 10.65
N ASN A 198 -33.36 9.15 11.12
CA ASN A 198 -31.95 9.32 11.47
C ASN A 198 -31.00 8.59 10.52
N THR A 199 -31.52 7.86 9.53
CA THR A 199 -30.75 7.18 8.50
C THR A 199 -30.65 8.04 7.24
N LYS A 200 -29.44 8.11 6.70
CA LYS A 200 -29.12 8.76 5.43
C LYS A 200 -29.29 7.78 4.27
N LEU A 201 -28.87 6.54 4.45
CA LEU A 201 -28.93 5.48 3.45
C LEU A 201 -28.98 4.12 4.13
N CYS A 202 -29.87 3.23 3.68
CA CYS A 202 -29.71 1.79 3.89
C CYS A 202 -28.92 1.19 2.73
N HIS A 203 -27.92 0.36 3.02
CA HIS A 203 -27.11 -0.28 2.00
C HIS A 203 -27.93 -1.34 1.24
N PRO A 204 -28.16 -1.20 -0.08
CA PRO A 204 -29.12 -2.03 -0.82
C PRO A 204 -28.73 -3.51 -0.94
N ILE A 205 -27.44 -3.84 -0.76
CA ILE A 205 -26.94 -5.23 -0.82
C ILE A 205 -26.96 -5.93 0.56
N ILE A 206 -26.53 -5.26 1.63
CA ILE A 206 -26.26 -5.89 2.94
C ILE A 206 -27.12 -5.36 4.09
N GLY A 207 -27.97 -4.36 3.86
CA GLY A 207 -28.92 -3.86 4.85
C GLY A 207 -28.32 -3.00 5.97
N SER A 208 -27.06 -2.57 5.84
CA SER A 208 -26.41 -1.73 6.86
C SER A 208 -26.87 -0.28 6.78
N CYS A 209 -27.05 0.35 7.95
CA CYS A 209 -27.52 1.73 8.04
C CYS A 209 -26.36 2.71 8.08
N ASN A 210 -26.40 3.72 7.21
CA ASN A 210 -25.54 4.90 7.31
C ASN A 210 -26.32 6.02 8.01
N CYS A 211 -25.87 6.41 9.20
CA CYS A 211 -26.56 7.38 10.05
C CYS A 211 -26.28 8.82 9.64
N ARG A 212 -27.31 9.65 9.70
CA ARG A 212 -27.23 11.11 9.59
C ARG A 212 -26.33 11.67 10.69
N ALA A 213 -25.79 12.86 10.45
CA ALA A 213 -24.98 13.54 11.44
C ALA A 213 -25.74 13.71 12.77
N GLY A 214 -25.09 13.37 13.87
CA GLY A 214 -25.69 13.40 15.21
C GLY A 214 -26.17 12.04 15.72
N TYR A 215 -26.14 10.98 14.90
CA TYR A 215 -26.61 9.64 15.28
C TYR A 215 -25.62 8.53 14.91
N THR A 216 -25.71 7.41 15.64
CA THR A 216 -24.90 6.20 15.49
C THR A 216 -25.65 4.94 15.93
N GLY A 217 -24.96 3.81 15.90
CA GLY A 217 -25.50 2.47 16.16
C GLY A 217 -26.01 1.78 14.89
N ALA A 218 -26.15 0.46 14.96
CA ALA A 218 -26.51 -0.37 13.79
C ALA A 218 -27.81 0.05 13.10
N GLY A 219 -28.78 0.59 13.86
CA GLY A 219 -30.05 1.11 13.35
C GLY A 219 -30.22 2.63 13.47
N CYS A 220 -29.16 3.39 13.74
CA CYS A 220 -29.22 4.87 13.88
C CYS A 220 -30.18 5.41 14.96
N ASN A 221 -30.38 4.64 16.03
CA ASN A 221 -31.25 5.02 17.15
C ASN A 221 -30.53 5.77 18.27
N SER A 222 -29.20 5.76 18.30
CA SER A 222 -28.42 6.36 19.37
C SER A 222 -27.89 7.73 18.95
N PRO A 223 -28.01 8.78 19.79
CA PRO A 223 -27.32 10.04 19.52
C PRO A 223 -25.80 9.85 19.61
N CYS A 224 -25.03 10.79 19.04
CA CYS A 224 -23.59 10.76 19.19
C CYS A 224 -23.15 10.80 20.65
N PRO A 225 -22.10 10.06 21.02
CA PRO A 225 -21.42 10.25 22.30
C PRO A 225 -20.90 11.69 22.45
N THR A 226 -20.82 12.20 23.68
CA THR A 226 -20.54 13.62 24.03
C THR A 226 -19.31 14.25 23.37
N SER A 227 -18.33 13.43 22.95
CA SER A 227 -17.08 13.89 22.32
C SER A 227 -16.99 13.60 20.82
N TYR A 228 -18.07 13.15 20.18
CA TYR A 228 -18.09 12.76 18.77
C TYR A 228 -19.22 13.45 18.01
N TYR A 229 -19.03 13.60 16.69
CA TYR A 229 -19.97 14.29 15.81
C TYR A 229 -19.91 13.80 14.37
N GLY A 230 -20.86 14.28 13.57
CA GLY A 230 -20.94 14.03 12.14
C GLY A 230 -21.59 12.68 11.81
N GLU A 231 -21.55 12.30 10.54
CA GLU A 231 -22.17 11.05 10.06
C GLU A 231 -21.58 9.83 10.77
N ASN A 232 -22.46 8.99 11.31
CA ASN A 232 -22.11 7.84 12.16
C ASN A 232 -21.21 8.19 13.36
N CYS A 233 -21.12 9.47 13.76
CA CYS A 233 -20.27 9.97 14.84
C CYS A 233 -18.78 9.60 14.66
N LYS A 234 -18.29 9.54 13.42
CA LYS A 234 -16.90 9.14 13.11
C LYS A 234 -15.85 10.19 13.47
N LYS A 235 -16.26 11.45 13.68
CA LYS A 235 -15.32 12.55 13.96
C LYS A 235 -15.32 12.86 15.46
N LYS A 236 -14.14 13.09 16.03
CA LYS A 236 -13.97 13.49 17.43
C LYS A 236 -13.92 15.02 17.53
N CYS A 237 -14.58 15.59 18.53
CA CYS A 237 -14.55 17.02 18.80
C CYS A 237 -13.27 17.42 19.54
N GLU A 238 -12.81 18.65 19.30
CA GLU A 238 -11.61 19.21 19.95
C GLU A 238 -11.95 20.21 21.07
N CYS A 239 -13.15 20.10 21.62
CA CYS A 239 -13.64 20.94 22.72
C CYS A 239 -12.97 20.59 24.04
N ASN A 240 -12.67 21.60 24.86
CA ASN A 240 -12.26 21.42 26.24
C ASN A 240 -13.47 21.11 27.12
N LEU A 241 -13.87 19.84 27.18
CA LEU A 241 -15.03 19.39 27.96
C LEU A 241 -14.84 19.58 29.48
N ASN A 242 -13.60 19.73 29.96
CA ASN A 242 -13.31 19.95 31.38
C ASN A 242 -13.84 21.30 31.89
N THR A 243 -14.12 22.25 31.00
CA THR A 243 -14.70 23.55 31.38
C THR A 243 -16.21 23.48 31.63
N GLY A 244 -16.84 22.32 31.36
CA GLY A 244 -18.29 22.13 31.31
C GLY A 244 -18.89 22.38 29.92
N SER A 245 -18.04 22.55 28.91
CA SER A 245 -18.46 22.82 27.52
C SER A 245 -18.98 21.56 26.85
N GLN A 246 -19.81 21.73 25.82
CA GLN A 246 -20.45 20.62 25.08
C GLN A 246 -20.01 20.61 23.62
N CYS A 247 -20.05 19.46 22.98
CA CYS A 247 -19.87 19.36 21.53
C CYS A 247 -21.22 19.25 20.83
N ASN A 248 -21.42 20.04 19.76
CA ASN A 248 -22.57 19.87 18.89
C ASN A 248 -22.42 18.57 18.08
N PRO A 249 -23.32 17.58 18.23
CA PRO A 249 -23.16 16.25 17.64
C PRO A 249 -23.34 16.23 16.10
N VAL A 250 -23.91 17.29 15.52
CA VAL A 250 -24.10 17.42 14.07
C VAL A 250 -22.90 18.10 13.42
N THR A 251 -22.52 19.27 13.95
CA THR A 251 -21.53 20.17 13.32
C THR A 251 -20.12 20.04 13.88
N GLY A 252 -19.96 19.48 15.09
CA GLY A 252 -18.68 19.41 15.79
C GLY A 252 -18.24 20.70 16.46
N LYS A 253 -19.02 21.78 16.35
CA LYS A 253 -18.73 23.06 17.00
C LYS A 253 -18.87 22.94 18.52
N CYS A 254 -17.94 23.58 19.23
CA CYS A 254 -17.97 23.64 20.68
C CYS A 254 -18.97 24.69 21.17
N ILE A 255 -19.79 24.30 22.13
CA ILE A 255 -20.73 25.17 22.84
C ILE A 255 -20.10 25.45 24.19
N CYS A 256 -19.55 26.65 24.36
CA CYS A 256 -18.77 27.00 25.55
C CYS A 256 -19.67 27.19 26.76
N ALA A 257 -19.23 26.68 27.91
CA ALA A 257 -19.84 27.00 29.19
C ALA A 257 -19.63 28.49 29.53
N ALA A 258 -20.51 29.03 30.38
CA ALA A 258 -20.41 30.41 30.85
C ALA A 258 -19.00 30.69 31.42
N GLY A 259 -18.42 31.81 31.02
CA GLY A 259 -17.08 32.23 31.39
C GLY A 259 -15.94 31.71 30.52
N TYR A 260 -16.25 31.00 29.43
CA TYR A 260 -15.27 30.52 28.45
C TYR A 260 -15.66 30.89 27.03
N GLN A 261 -14.66 31.05 26.18
CA GLN A 261 -14.80 31.37 24.76
C GLN A 261 -13.70 30.67 23.93
N GLY A 262 -13.64 31.01 22.65
CA GLY A 262 -12.71 30.42 21.69
C GLY A 262 -13.31 29.21 20.99
N ILE A 263 -12.68 28.78 19.90
CA ILE A 263 -13.17 27.68 19.05
C ILE A 263 -13.24 26.36 19.84
N ARG A 264 -12.36 26.20 20.85
CA ARG A 264 -12.23 25.00 21.68
C ARG A 264 -12.73 25.18 23.11
N CYS A 265 -13.27 26.36 23.47
CA CYS A 265 -13.76 26.67 24.82
C CYS A 265 -12.73 26.48 25.94
N ASP A 266 -11.46 26.75 25.62
CA ASP A 266 -10.30 26.67 26.49
C ASP A 266 -9.83 28.04 27.00
N GLU A 267 -10.33 29.13 26.42
CA GLU A 267 -10.03 30.49 26.83
C GLU A 267 -11.06 30.96 27.86
N LYS A 268 -10.62 31.60 28.94
CA LYS A 268 -11.51 32.31 29.87
C LYS A 268 -12.01 33.61 29.23
N CYS A 269 -13.14 34.13 29.71
CA CYS A 269 -13.58 35.46 29.30
C CYS A 269 -12.50 36.52 29.58
N PRO A 270 -12.35 37.51 28.69
CA PRO A 270 -11.47 38.64 28.92
C PRO A 270 -11.85 39.39 30.21
N GLU A 271 -10.87 40.04 30.83
CA GLU A 271 -11.10 40.85 32.03
C GLU A 271 -12.23 41.86 31.83
N GLY A 272 -13.14 41.92 32.80
CA GLY A 272 -14.32 42.77 32.75
C GLY A 272 -15.53 42.20 32.00
N LEU A 273 -15.45 40.98 31.46
CA LEU A 273 -16.58 40.27 30.83
C LEU A 273 -16.88 38.94 31.53
N PHE A 274 -18.15 38.50 31.46
CA PHE A 274 -18.59 37.24 32.04
C PHE A 274 -19.79 36.64 31.30
N GLY A 275 -20.21 35.44 31.72
CA GLY A 275 -21.43 34.78 31.26
C GLY A 275 -21.25 34.00 29.95
N MET A 276 -22.37 33.65 29.31
CA MET A 276 -22.36 32.95 28.01
C MET A 276 -21.81 33.85 26.91
N ASP A 277 -20.94 33.31 26.06
CA ASP A 277 -20.23 34.03 25.00
C ASP A 277 -19.46 35.29 25.47
N CYS A 278 -19.19 35.44 26.78
CA CYS A 278 -18.55 36.61 27.37
C CYS A 278 -19.24 37.95 27.01
N LYS A 279 -20.56 37.94 26.79
CA LYS A 279 -21.32 39.13 26.37
C LYS A 279 -21.74 40.05 27.52
N SER A 280 -21.68 39.59 28.77
CA SER A 280 -22.09 40.37 29.93
C SER A 280 -20.90 41.16 30.49
N LYS A 281 -21.11 42.45 30.78
CA LYS A 281 -20.06 43.32 31.32
C LYS A 281 -20.08 43.34 32.84
N CYS A 282 -18.91 43.16 33.46
CA CYS A 282 -18.75 43.29 34.91
C CYS A 282 -18.97 44.74 35.35
N ASN A 283 -19.64 44.92 36.49
CA ASN A 283 -19.87 46.24 37.09
C ASN A 283 -19.05 46.47 38.38
N CYS A 284 -17.93 45.75 38.52
CA CYS A 284 -17.03 45.88 39.66
C CYS A 284 -16.32 47.25 39.63
N LYS A 285 -16.21 47.91 40.78
CA LYS A 285 -15.58 49.22 40.96
C LYS A 285 -14.25 49.09 41.71
N ASN A 286 -13.49 50.18 41.72
CA ASN A 286 -12.28 50.34 42.54
C ASN A 286 -11.21 49.25 42.34
N GLY A 287 -11.04 48.77 41.11
CA GLY A 287 -10.02 47.76 40.78
C GLY A 287 -10.33 46.35 41.32
N ALA A 288 -11.58 46.08 41.69
CA ALA A 288 -12.03 44.75 42.09
C ALA A 288 -12.00 43.75 40.92
N SER A 289 -11.61 42.50 41.22
CA SER A 289 -11.58 41.41 40.24
C SER A 289 -12.98 40.85 40.01
N CYS A 290 -13.28 40.45 38.78
CA CYS A 290 -14.58 39.90 38.39
C CYS A 290 -14.49 38.40 38.11
N ASP A 291 -15.42 37.61 38.64
CA ASP A 291 -15.55 36.21 38.28
C ASP A 291 -16.02 36.07 36.83
N HIS A 292 -15.21 35.44 36.00
CA HIS A 292 -15.48 35.29 34.57
C HIS A 292 -16.72 34.44 34.26
N ARG A 293 -17.18 33.54 35.15
CA ARG A 293 -18.38 32.73 34.91
C ARG A 293 -19.65 33.47 35.30
N PHE A 294 -19.66 34.06 36.50
CA PHE A 294 -20.87 34.57 37.14
C PHE A 294 -20.94 36.09 37.26
N GLY A 295 -19.85 36.81 37.00
CA GLY A 295 -19.80 38.27 37.09
C GLY A 295 -19.72 38.81 38.52
N THR A 296 -19.46 37.95 39.50
CA THR A 296 -19.39 38.34 40.92
C THR A 296 -18.07 39.07 41.21
N CYS A 297 -18.14 40.15 41.98
CA CYS A 297 -16.97 40.99 42.28
C CYS A 297 -16.25 40.51 43.54
N LYS A 298 -14.92 40.34 43.43
CA LYS A 298 -14.00 40.12 44.54
C LYS A 298 -13.26 41.43 44.83
N CYS A 299 -13.59 42.03 45.96
CA CYS A 299 -13.01 43.31 46.35
C CYS A 299 -11.53 43.16 46.73
N THR A 300 -10.70 44.08 46.26
CA THR A 300 -9.27 44.16 46.58
C THR A 300 -9.05 44.99 47.85
N ALA A 301 -7.98 44.68 48.59
CA ALA A 301 -7.50 45.57 49.66
C ALA A 301 -6.89 46.80 49.01
N GLY A 302 -7.30 48.00 49.44
CA GLY A 302 -6.86 49.24 48.81
C GLY A 302 -5.33 49.40 48.80
N MET A 303 -4.77 49.85 47.67
CA MET A 303 -3.38 50.31 47.61
C MET A 303 -3.30 51.75 48.12
N LEU A 304 -2.22 52.07 48.85
CA LEU A 304 -1.94 53.41 49.40
C LEU A 304 -1.98 54.47 48.28
N HIS A 305 -2.93 55.41 48.34
CA HIS A 305 -2.83 56.65 47.58
C HIS A 305 -1.84 57.57 48.30
N THR A 306 -0.86 58.10 47.56
CA THR A 306 0.27 58.90 48.05
C THR A 306 -0.09 60.27 48.64
N GLN A 307 -1.37 60.53 48.98
CA GLN A 307 -1.81 61.79 49.60
C GLN A 307 -2.84 61.62 50.73
N SER A 308 -3.10 60.40 51.22
CA SER A 308 -3.86 60.20 52.45
C SER A 308 -3.47 58.88 53.12
N SER A 309 -3.13 58.93 54.40
CA SER A 309 -2.64 57.81 55.24
C SER A 309 -3.68 56.72 55.55
N SER A 310 -4.64 56.46 54.65
CA SER A 310 -5.71 55.46 54.84
C SER A 310 -5.86 54.56 53.62
N THR A 311 -5.54 53.28 53.79
CA THR A 311 -5.82 52.20 52.84
C THR A 311 -7.32 51.90 52.83
N THR A 312 -8.07 52.56 51.95
CA THR A 312 -9.53 52.33 51.85
C THR A 312 -9.80 50.97 51.21
N SER A 313 -10.34 50.03 52.01
CA SER A 313 -10.80 48.72 51.54
C SER A 313 -12.30 48.77 51.21
N TRP A 314 -12.74 47.96 50.23
CA TRP A 314 -14.08 48.05 49.64
C TRP A 314 -14.94 46.81 49.91
N ARG A 315 -16.25 46.98 49.99
CA ARG A 315 -17.28 45.94 50.17
C ARG A 315 -18.50 46.16 49.29
N GLY A 316 -19.44 45.22 49.37
CA GLY A 316 -20.69 45.22 48.62
C GLY A 316 -20.57 44.50 47.28
N PRO A 317 -21.69 44.22 46.60
CA PRO A 317 -21.72 43.40 45.40
C PRO A 317 -20.94 43.99 44.20
N GLN A 318 -20.67 45.30 44.22
CA GLN A 318 -19.89 46.01 43.20
C GLN A 318 -18.57 46.59 43.72
N CYS A 319 -18.22 46.35 44.99
CA CYS A 319 -17.02 46.93 45.63
C CYS A 319 -16.97 48.47 45.59
N ASN A 320 -18.13 49.12 45.74
CA ASN A 320 -18.28 50.57 45.74
C ASN A 320 -18.57 51.17 47.13
N LEU A 321 -18.69 50.34 48.17
CA LEU A 321 -18.90 50.78 49.54
C LEU A 321 -17.59 50.65 50.33
N PRO A 322 -17.17 51.64 51.13
CA PRO A 322 -16.03 51.45 52.01
C PRO A 322 -16.36 50.44 53.13
N CYS A 323 -15.32 49.79 53.67
CA CYS A 323 -15.44 49.03 54.92
C CYS A 323 -15.89 49.95 56.07
N TRP A 324 -16.50 49.37 57.11
CA TRP A 324 -16.85 50.10 58.33
C TRP A 324 -15.59 50.59 59.08
N GLY A 325 -15.72 51.65 59.90
CA GLY A 325 -14.61 52.15 60.71
C GLY A 325 -14.01 51.06 61.59
N GLY A 326 -12.68 50.92 61.60
CA GLY A 326 -11.99 49.86 62.32
C GLY A 326 -11.99 48.49 61.62
N HIS A 327 -12.48 48.39 60.38
CA HIS A 327 -12.40 47.19 59.54
C HIS A 327 -11.55 47.44 58.28
N GLY A 328 -10.80 46.44 57.83
CA GLY A 328 -9.92 46.51 56.66
C GLY A 328 -9.77 45.15 55.99
N ASN A 329 -8.85 45.03 55.02
CA ASN A 329 -8.60 43.85 54.17
C ASN A 329 -9.72 43.52 53.15
N THR A 330 -9.50 42.51 52.31
CA THR A 330 -10.40 42.08 51.22
C THR A 330 -11.76 41.58 51.69
N GLU A 331 -11.91 41.28 52.99
CA GLU A 331 -13.13 40.76 53.61
C GLU A 331 -13.73 41.74 54.65
N CYS A 332 -13.20 42.96 54.77
CA CYS A 332 -13.58 43.93 55.79
C CYS A 332 -13.65 43.32 57.21
N ARG A 333 -12.62 42.58 57.62
CA ARG A 333 -12.52 42.07 58.99
C ARG A 333 -12.05 43.18 59.93
N VAL A 334 -12.33 43.03 61.23
CA VAL A 334 -11.87 43.97 62.26
C VAL A 334 -10.34 44.09 62.20
N CYS A 335 -9.86 45.32 62.09
CA CYS A 335 -8.43 45.64 62.15
C CYS A 335 -7.92 45.28 63.55
N SER A 336 -7.05 44.27 63.63
CA SER A 336 -6.31 43.97 64.85
C SER A 336 -5.13 44.94 64.98
N CYS A 337 -5.41 46.21 65.25
CA CYS A 337 -4.35 47.18 65.53
C CYS A 337 -3.72 46.84 66.89
N LYS A 338 -2.57 46.17 66.89
CA LYS A 338 -1.72 46.14 68.08
C LYS A 338 -1.01 47.49 68.19
N ASN A 339 -1.47 48.28 69.16
CA ASN A 339 -0.86 49.49 69.72
C ASN A 339 -1.00 50.80 68.92
N GLY A 340 -2.19 51.40 68.99
CA GLY A 340 -2.33 52.86 69.19
C GLY A 340 -1.66 53.80 68.17
N ALA A 341 -1.68 53.48 66.88
CA ALA A 341 -1.32 54.37 65.79
C ALA A 341 -2.48 54.50 64.81
#